data_AF-A0A561E725-F1
#
_entry.id   AF-A0A561E725-F1
#
_cell.length_a   1.000
_cell.length_b   1.000
_cell.length_c   1.000
_cell.angle_alpha   90.00
_cell.angle_beta   90.00
_cell.angle_gamma   90.00
#
_symmetry.space_group_name_H-M   'P 1'
#
loop_
_entity.id
_entity.type
_entity.pdbx_description
1 polymer ?
#
loop_
_entity_poly.entity_id
_entity_poly.type
_entity_poly.pdbx_seq_one_letter_code
_entity_poly.pdbx_strand_id
1 'polypeptide(L)'
;MWVDSNGIFHTTSMPDFSPLVGDSAVTFVCKSRRRTRKVIQQLVEEEEERFYDEASTIADIALHGTALAFPPGPVLGAVKSVDDFRTGLAQISLTWQLDAVVAIDELLGRTAWPSLRARARL
;
A
#
# COMPACT_ATOMS: atom_id res chain seq x y z
N MET A 1 5.69 -4.79 -8.20
CA MET A 1 5.95 -4.75 -9.66
C MET A 1 4.70 -4.16 -10.27
N TRP A 2 4.81 -3.06 -11.00
CA TRP A 2 3.65 -2.38 -11.60
C TRP A 2 3.91 -2.16 -13.09
N VAL A 3 2.84 -1.95 -13.84
CA VAL A 3 2.89 -1.73 -15.29
C VAL A 3 2.43 -0.31 -15.56
N ASP A 4 3.24 0.49 -16.24
CA ASP A 4 2.84 1.86 -16.58
C ASP A 4 1.81 1.91 -17.72
N SER A 5 1.32 3.11 -18.05
CA SER A 5 0.36 3.32 -19.14
C SER A 5 0.89 2.93 -20.53
N ASN A 6 2.18 2.62 -20.66
CA ASN A 6 2.82 2.14 -21.88
C ASN A 6 3.07 0.62 -21.86
N GLY A 7 2.66 -0.10 -20.82
CA GLY A 7 2.87 -1.54 -20.71
C GLY A 7 4.27 -1.93 -20.21
N ILE A 8 5.06 -1.00 -19.69
CA ILE A 8 6.42 -1.29 -19.21
C ILE A 8 6.35 -1.82 -17.78
N PHE A 9 6.98 -2.97 -17.55
CA PHE A 9 7.10 -3.58 -16.21
C PHE A 9 8.18 -2.87 -15.41
N HIS A 10 7.78 -2.25 -14.31
CA HIS A 10 8.69 -1.59 -13.39
C HIS A 10 8.93 -2.49 -12.17
N THR A 11 10.20 -2.82 -11.95
CA THR A 11 10.69 -3.56 -10.78
C THR A 11 11.05 -2.65 -9.61
N THR A 12 10.90 -1.34 -9.79
CA THR A 12 11.20 -0.29 -8.80
C THR A 12 9.94 0.47 -8.40
N SER A 13 9.98 1.02 -7.19
CA SER A 13 9.06 2.00 -6.59
C SER A 13 8.31 2.84 -7.62
N MET A 14 6.99 2.90 -7.50
CA MET A 14 6.15 3.69 -8.40
C MET A 14 6.58 5.16 -8.34
N PRO A 15 6.82 5.85 -9.48
CA PRO A 15 7.28 7.24 -9.49
C PRO A 15 6.20 8.20 -8.98
N ASP A 16 4.94 7.81 -9.05
CA ASP A 16 3.80 8.55 -8.52
C ASP A 16 2.79 7.58 -7.92
N PHE A 17 2.56 7.66 -6.60
CA PHE A 17 1.59 6.82 -5.87
C PHE A 17 0.14 7.32 -5.96
N SER A 18 -0.08 8.55 -6.44
CA SER A 18 -1.41 9.17 -6.51
C SER A 18 -2.46 8.35 -7.28
N PRO A 19 -2.16 7.67 -8.40
CA PRO A 19 -3.14 6.83 -9.08
C PRO A 19 -3.68 5.67 -8.23
N LEU A 20 -2.88 5.20 -7.27
CA LEU A 20 -3.24 4.09 -6.38
C LEU A 20 -3.88 4.58 -5.09
N VAL A 21 -3.22 5.49 -4.37
CA VAL A 21 -3.63 5.92 -3.02
C VAL A 21 -4.24 7.32 -2.96
N GLY A 22 -4.22 8.06 -4.07
CA GLY A 22 -4.84 9.39 -4.15
C GLY A 22 -3.95 10.53 -3.65
N ASP A 23 -4.09 11.69 -4.30
CA ASP A 23 -3.30 12.89 -4.02
C ASP A 23 -3.39 13.36 -2.57
N SER A 24 -4.56 13.24 -1.94
CA SER A 24 -4.74 13.63 -0.54
C SER A 24 -3.94 12.76 0.40
N ALA A 25 -3.84 11.45 0.15
CA ALA A 25 -3.07 10.54 0.98
C ALA A 25 -1.57 10.79 0.81
N VAL A 26 -1.11 10.91 -0.44
CA VAL A 26 0.28 11.29 -0.75
C VAL A 26 0.65 12.59 -0.04
N THR A 27 -0.18 13.63 -0.19
CA THR A 27 0.05 14.93 0.45
C THR A 27 0.05 14.83 1.97
N PHE A 28 -0.89 14.09 2.54
CA PHE A 28 -1.01 13.92 3.99
C PHE A 28 0.22 13.22 4.58
N VAL A 29 0.68 12.12 3.98
CA VAL A 29 1.86 11.38 4.43
C VAL A 29 3.13 12.21 4.25
N CYS A 30 3.33 12.83 3.09
CA CYS A 30 4.52 13.64 2.80
C CYS A 30 4.64 14.88 3.69
N LYS A 31 3.51 15.52 4.06
CA LYS A 31 3.50 16.71 4.93
C LYS A 31 3.34 16.39 6.42
N SER A 32 3.19 15.11 6.79
CA SER A 32 3.00 14.70 8.18
C SER A 32 4.21 15.00 9.04
N ARG A 33 3.96 15.57 10.23
CA ARG A 33 5.01 15.79 11.24
C ARG A 33 5.47 14.45 11.82
N ARG A 34 6.67 14.43 12.43
CA ARG A 34 7.31 13.22 13.00
C ARG A 34 6.38 12.38 13.89
N ARG A 35 5.54 12.99 14.74
CA ARG A 35 4.59 12.25 15.60
C ARG A 35 3.52 11.55 14.77
N THR A 36 2.86 12.28 13.87
CA THR A 36 1.85 11.73 12.95
C THR A 36 2.44 10.63 12.08
N ARG A 37 3.66 10.84 11.55
CA ARG A 37 4.36 9.85 10.73
C ARG A 37 4.56 8.52 11.47
N LYS A 38 4.93 8.54 12.75
CA LYS A 38 5.05 7.33 13.58
C LYS A 38 3.72 6.59 13.75
N VAL A 39 2.62 7.32 13.90
CA VAL A 39 1.29 6.71 14.02
C VAL A 39 0.89 6.05 12.70
N ILE A 40 1.14 6.72 11.57
CA ILE A 40 0.87 6.14 10.24
C ILE A 40 1.75 4.90 10.02
N GLN A 41 3.03 4.93 10.41
CA GLN A 41 3.93 3.78 10.34
C GLN A 41 3.39 2.58 11.13
N GLN A 42 2.95 2.81 12.36
CA GLN A 42 2.38 1.74 13.17
C GLN A 42 1.11 1.16 12.54
N LEU A 43 0.22 2.01 12.00
CA LEU A 43 -0.98 1.54 11.30
C LEU A 43 -0.62 0.69 10.07
N VAL A 44 0.37 1.10 9.29
CA VAL A 44 0.84 0.34 8.13
C VAL A 44 1.37 -1.03 8.56
N GLU A 45 2.23 -1.08 9.59
CA GLU A 45 2.77 -2.34 10.13
C GLU A 45 1.66 -3.30 10.60
N GLU A 46 0.68 -2.77 11.34
CA GLU A 46 -0.46 -3.55 11.84
C GLU A 46 -1.32 -4.10 10.69
N GLU A 47 -1.49 -3.33 9.62
CA GLU A 47 -2.26 -3.75 8.44
C GLU A 47 -1.51 -4.76 7.56
N GLU A 48 -0.18 -4.64 7.43
CA GLU A 48 0.66 -5.65 6.77
C GLU A 48 0.58 -6.98 7.50
N GLU A 49 0.75 -6.96 8.83
CA GLU A 49 0.69 -8.17 9.65
C GLU A 49 -0.69 -8.82 9.56
N ARG A 50 -1.76 -8.02 9.71
CA ARG A 50 -3.13 -8.54 9.56
C ARG A 50 -3.38 -9.13 8.18
N PHE A 51 -2.92 -8.48 7.10
CA PHE A 51 -3.06 -9.00 5.75
C PHE A 51 -2.39 -10.37 5.61
N TYR A 52 -1.18 -10.55 6.15
CA TYR A 52 -0.48 -11.84 6.07
C TYR A 52 -1.11 -12.93 6.94
N ASP A 53 -1.61 -12.58 8.13
CA ASP A 53 -2.33 -13.50 9.00
C ASP A 53 -3.64 -13.97 8.33
N GLU A 54 -4.41 -13.06 7.75
CA GLU A 54 -5.64 -13.38 7.00
C GLU A 54 -5.33 -14.13 5.70
N ALA A 55 -4.27 -13.74 4.98
CA ALA A 55 -3.81 -14.39 3.75
C ALA A 55 -3.40 -15.86 3.96
N SER A 56 -2.85 -16.20 5.14
CA SER A 56 -2.53 -17.59 5.49
C SER A 56 -3.77 -18.50 5.55
N THR A 57 -4.95 -17.90 5.73
CA THR A 57 -6.25 -18.58 5.72
C THR A 57 -6.87 -18.61 4.31
N ILE A 58 -6.43 -17.71 3.43
CA ILE A 58 -6.97 -17.52 2.08
C ILE A 58 -5.96 -18.09 1.06
N ALA A 59 -6.05 -19.40 0.82
CA ALA A 59 -5.35 -20.07 -0.28
C ALA A 59 -5.70 -19.50 -1.69
N ASP A 60 -6.66 -18.56 -1.77
CA ASP A 60 -7.14 -17.92 -3.01
C ASP A 60 -6.37 -16.66 -3.45
N ILE A 61 -5.46 -16.10 -2.64
CA ILE A 61 -4.65 -14.95 -3.09
C ILE A 61 -3.70 -15.36 -4.24
N ALA A 62 -3.44 -16.66 -4.39
CA ALA A 62 -2.65 -17.22 -5.48
C ALA A 62 -3.37 -17.25 -6.85
N LEU A 63 -4.66 -16.90 -6.96
CA LEU A 63 -5.40 -17.05 -8.23
C LEU A 63 -5.84 -15.75 -8.92
N HIS A 64 -5.43 -14.57 -8.43
CA HIS A 64 -5.74 -13.29 -9.10
C HIS A 64 -4.49 -12.61 -9.65
N GLY A 65 -3.62 -13.38 -10.31
CA GLY A 65 -2.62 -12.86 -11.25
C GLY A 65 -3.22 -12.17 -12.50
N THR A 66 -4.46 -11.67 -12.42
CA THR A 66 -5.27 -11.22 -13.57
C THR A 66 -6.07 -9.95 -13.30
N ALA A 67 -5.50 -9.00 -12.57
CA ALA A 67 -5.87 -7.60 -12.79
C ALA A 67 -4.58 -6.77 -12.92
N LEU A 68 -3.95 -6.90 -14.10
CA LEU A 68 -2.90 -6.01 -14.62
C LEU A 68 -3.36 -4.54 -14.78
N ALA A 69 -4.46 -4.14 -14.15
CA ALA A 69 -5.10 -2.84 -14.30
C ALA A 69 -5.14 -2.18 -12.93
N PHE A 70 -4.68 -0.93 -12.85
CA PHE A 70 -4.88 -0.08 -11.69
C PHE A 70 -6.35 -0.10 -11.22
N PRO A 71 -6.62 0.10 -9.92
CA PRO A 71 -7.99 0.33 -9.46
C PRO A 71 -8.62 1.47 -10.27
N PRO A 72 -9.94 1.44 -10.52
CA PRO A 72 -10.63 2.44 -11.35
C PRO A 72 -10.57 3.87 -10.76
N GLY A 73 -10.10 4.01 -9.53
CA GLY A 73 -9.73 5.26 -8.89
C GLY A 73 -8.91 4.99 -7.62
N PRO A 74 -8.50 6.05 -6.91
CA PRO A 74 -7.78 5.95 -5.66
C PRO A 74 -8.50 5.05 -4.64
N VAL A 75 -7.77 4.09 -4.08
CA VAL A 75 -8.31 3.14 -3.11
C VAL A 75 -8.46 3.74 -1.72
N LEU A 76 -7.69 4.80 -1.43
CA LEU A 76 -7.99 5.67 -0.30
C LEU A 76 -8.87 6.82 -0.78
N GLY A 77 -9.91 7.11 -0.01
CA GLY A 77 -10.71 8.31 -0.17
C GLY A 77 -9.95 9.58 0.22
N ALA A 78 -10.68 10.66 0.45
CA ALA A 78 -10.08 11.92 0.89
C ALA A 78 -9.46 11.77 2.30
N VAL A 79 -8.14 11.96 2.40
CA VAL A 79 -7.40 11.87 3.66
C VAL A 79 -7.03 13.27 4.15
N LYS A 80 -7.48 13.65 5.36
CA LYS A 80 -7.09 14.91 6.02
C LYS A 80 -6.55 14.68 7.44
N SER A 81 -6.74 13.50 8.00
CA SER A 81 -6.37 13.12 9.35
C SER A 81 -5.93 11.66 9.44
N VAL A 82 -5.38 11.27 10.59
CA VAL A 82 -5.03 9.87 10.88
C VAL A 82 -6.28 9.00 10.95
N ASP A 83 -7.40 9.53 11.43
CA ASP A 83 -8.65 8.78 11.50
C ASP A 83 -9.19 8.51 10.10
N ASP A 84 -9.13 9.49 9.17
CA ASP A 84 -9.48 9.25 7.77
C ASP A 84 -8.59 8.17 7.15
N PHE A 85 -7.31 8.15 7.53
CA PHE A 85 -6.35 7.16 7.06
C PHE A 85 -6.70 5.76 7.54
N ARG A 86 -6.99 5.60 8.83
CA ARG A 86 -7.40 4.33 9.43
C ARG A 86 -8.71 3.84 8.83
N THR A 87 -9.71 4.72 8.71
CA THR A 87 -11.00 4.38 8.09
C THR A 87 -10.81 4.00 6.63
N GLY A 88 -9.96 4.73 5.89
CA GLY A 88 -9.61 4.42 4.51
C GLY A 88 -9.03 3.02 4.38
N LEU A 89 -7.98 2.69 5.13
CA LEU A 89 -7.32 1.38 5.10
C LEU A 89 -8.29 0.22 5.39
N ALA A 90 -9.17 0.37 6.38
CA ALA A 90 -10.16 -0.64 6.73
C ALA A 90 -11.24 -0.87 5.65
N GLN A 91 -11.41 0.08 4.71
CA GLN A 91 -12.38 0.00 3.63
C GLN A 91 -11.77 -0.44 2.29
N ILE A 92 -10.44 -0.55 2.20
CA ILE A 92 -9.79 -1.00 0.97
C ILE A 92 -10.16 -2.47 0.72
N SER A 93 -10.55 -2.75 -0.52
CA SER A 93 -10.72 -4.14 -0.97
C SER A 93 -9.41 -4.92 -0.80
N LEU A 94 -9.49 -6.15 -0.27
CA LEU A 94 -8.34 -7.05 -0.11
C LEU A 94 -7.47 -7.14 -1.37
N THR A 95 -8.06 -7.02 -2.56
CA THR A 95 -7.37 -7.02 -3.86
C THR A 95 -6.28 -5.96 -3.96
N TRP A 96 -6.51 -4.77 -3.41
CA TRP A 96 -5.59 -3.61 -3.52
C TRP A 96 -4.98 -3.20 -2.18
N GLN A 97 -5.33 -3.89 -1.09
CA GLN A 97 -4.91 -3.52 0.26
C GLN A 97 -3.40 -3.60 0.41
N LEU A 98 -2.79 -4.71 -0.02
CA LEU A 98 -1.33 -4.86 0.08
C LEU A 98 -0.59 -3.82 -0.78
N ASP A 99 -1.06 -3.58 -2.01
CA ASP A 99 -0.45 -2.56 -2.89
C ASP A 99 -0.52 -1.16 -2.27
N ALA A 100 -1.66 -0.80 -1.69
CA ALA A 100 -1.86 0.48 -1.04
C ALA A 100 -0.97 0.63 0.20
N VAL A 101 -0.91 -0.40 1.04
CA VAL A 101 -0.09 -0.45 2.26
C VAL A 101 1.40 -0.32 1.92
N VAL A 102 1.88 -1.06 0.91
CA VAL A 102 3.26 -0.96 0.41
C VAL A 102 3.54 0.45 -0.10
N ALA A 103 2.66 1.02 -0.92
CA ALA A 103 2.81 2.38 -1.44
C ALA A 103 2.95 3.43 -0.32
N ILE A 104 2.18 3.28 0.75
CA ILE A 104 2.27 4.15 1.94
C ILE A 104 3.61 3.93 2.65
N ASP A 105 4.05 2.69 2.83
CA ASP A 105 5.34 2.39 3.46
C ASP A 105 6.52 3.02 2.68
N GLU A 106 6.43 3.02 1.34
CA GLU A 106 7.39 3.69 0.47
C GLU A 106 7.38 5.22 0.66
N LEU A 107 6.20 5.85 0.73
CA LEU A 107 6.07 7.28 1.06
C LEU A 107 6.63 7.61 2.46
N LEU A 108 6.52 6.66 3.39
CA LEU A 108 7.11 6.75 4.74
C LEU A 108 8.63 6.54 4.75
N GLY A 109 9.24 6.20 3.61
CA GLY A 109 10.68 6.04 3.44
C GLY A 109 11.25 4.88 4.24
N ARG A 110 10.44 3.85 4.53
CA ARG A 110 10.87 2.64 5.24
C ARG A 110 11.43 1.58 4.30
N THR A 111 11.07 1.61 3.01
CA THR A 111 11.66 0.77 1.98
C THR A 111 13.03 1.28 1.51
N ALA A 112 14.07 0.89 2.24
CA ALA A 112 15.15 0.19 1.54
C ALA A 112 14.74 -1.29 1.51
N TRP A 113 14.93 -1.97 0.38
CA TRP A 113 14.41 -3.32 0.10
C TRP A 113 15.38 -4.47 0.51
N PRO A 114 15.59 -4.81 1.81
CA PRO A 114 16.16 -6.14 2.16
C PRO A 114 15.23 -7.12 2.88
N SER A 115 14.22 -6.70 3.65
CA SER A 115 13.55 -7.59 4.63
C SER A 115 12.53 -8.57 4.02
N LEU A 116 11.88 -8.23 2.91
CA LEU A 116 10.89 -9.11 2.26
C LEU A 116 11.52 -10.32 1.53
N ARG A 117 12.81 -10.26 1.14
CA ARG A 117 13.51 -11.44 0.58
C ARG A 117 13.77 -12.54 1.61
N ALA A 118 13.77 -12.21 2.90
CA ALA A 118 14.02 -13.17 3.97
C ALA A 118 12.78 -14.01 4.32
N ARG A 119 11.57 -13.46 4.10
CA ARG A 119 10.30 -14.17 4.40
C ARG A 119 9.72 -14.93 3.22
N ALA A 120 10.05 -14.57 1.98
CA ALA A 120 9.61 -15.28 0.77
C ALA A 120 10.52 -16.46 0.34
N ARG A 121 11.38 -16.96 1.23
CA ARG A 121 12.28 -18.11 1.00
C ARG A 121 12.00 -19.31 1.91
N LEU A 122 10.82 -19.36 2.51
CA LEU A 122 10.24 -20.56 3.13
C LEU A 122 9.04 -21.01 2.30
#